data_AF-A0A9E5YIG3-F1
#
_entry.id   AF-A0A9E5YIG3-F1
#
_cell.length_a   1.000
_cell.length_b   1.000
_cell.length_c   1.000
_cell.angle_alpha   90.00
_cell.angle_beta   90.00
_cell.angle_gamma   90.00
#
_symmetry.space_group_name_H-M   'P 1'
#
loop_
_entity.id
_entity.type
_entity.pdbx_description
1 polymer ?
#
loop_
_entity_poly.entity_id
_entity_poly.type
_entity_poly.pdbx_seq_one_letter_code
_entity_poly.pdbx_strand_id
1 'polypeptide(L)'
;MNKDDVFYTKTMAKVYADQGKLEKAVEIYQYLLEKEPGRQDLIDAISEIDKKRLEKDPERLGDLLSIWLDLLLRHSRLQQLKKLKTSFERLVL
;
A
#
# COMPACT_ATOMS: atom_id res chain seq x y z
N MET A 1 4.73 -7.63 -24.28
CA MET A 1 4.17 -6.29 -24.49
C MET A 1 5.26 -5.30 -24.13
N ASN A 2 5.84 -4.61 -25.11
CA ASN A 2 6.89 -3.60 -24.87
C ASN A 2 6.28 -2.45 -24.05
N LYS A 3 6.84 -2.18 -22.88
CA LYS A 3 6.36 -1.12 -21.96
C LYS A 3 6.74 0.29 -22.45
N ASP A 4 7.49 0.39 -23.54
CA ASP A 4 8.15 1.61 -24.01
C ASP A 4 7.31 2.50 -24.93
N ASP A 5 6.11 2.07 -25.36
CA ASP A 5 5.32 2.81 -26.36
C ASP A 5 4.04 3.44 -25.80
N VAL A 6 3.80 3.32 -24.49
CA VAL A 6 2.59 3.88 -23.86
C VAL A 6 2.91 5.24 -23.25
N PHE A 7 2.57 6.31 -23.97
CA PHE A 7 2.68 7.68 -23.47
C PHE A 7 1.50 8.01 -22.55
N TYR A 8 1.79 8.10 -21.26
CA TYR A 8 0.83 8.43 -20.22
C TYR A 8 0.80 9.93 -19.92
N THR A 9 -0.38 10.45 -19.64
CA THR A 9 -0.60 11.87 -19.29
C THR A 9 -1.49 12.01 -18.08
N LYS A 10 -1.34 13.12 -17.36
CA LYS A 10 -2.19 13.47 -16.21
C LYS A 10 -3.67 13.51 -16.59
N THR A 11 -4.00 14.07 -17.76
CA THR A 11 -5.38 14.16 -18.25
C THR A 11 -5.98 12.78 -18.46
N MET A 12 -5.21 11.83 -19.00
CA MET A 12 -5.68 10.47 -19.18
C MET A 12 -5.98 9.79 -17.84
N ALA A 13 -5.08 9.92 -16.85
CA ALA A 13 -5.33 9.43 -15.49
C ALA A 13 -6.60 10.03 -14.89
N LYS A 14 -6.82 11.35 -15.07
CA LYS A 14 -8.02 12.03 -14.59
C LYS A 14 -9.29 11.46 -15.24
N VAL A 15 -9.29 11.24 -16.56
CA VAL A 15 -10.42 10.64 -17.27
C VAL A 15 -10.73 9.23 -16.75
N TYR A 16 -9.71 8.41 -16.48
CA TYR A 16 -9.92 7.10 -15.84
C TYR A 16 -10.52 7.24 -14.44
N ALA A 17 -10.07 8.20 -13.64
CA ALA A 17 -10.61 8.46 -12.31
C ALA A 17 -12.08 8.91 -12.37
N ASP A 18 -12.41 9.82 -13.29
CA ASP A 18 -13.77 10.33 -13.49
C ASP A 18 -14.73 9.22 -13.98
N GLN A 19 -14.22 8.22 -14.70
CA GLN A 19 -14.97 7.00 -15.08
C GLN A 19 -15.11 5.98 -13.94
N GLY A 20 -14.55 6.26 -12.75
CA GLY A 20 -14.53 5.33 -11.62
C GLY A 20 -13.50 4.19 -11.74
N LYS A 21 -12.63 4.22 -12.75
CA LYS A 21 -11.54 3.24 -12.95
C LYS A 21 -10.31 3.67 -12.14
N LEU A 22 -10.47 3.66 -10.82
CA LEU A 22 -9.52 4.23 -9.88
C LEU A 22 -8.16 3.51 -9.89
N GLU A 23 -8.13 2.19 -10.09
CA GLU A 23 -6.88 1.41 -10.15
C GLU A 23 -6.02 1.86 -11.32
N LYS A 24 -6.64 2.04 -12.49
CA LYS A 24 -5.93 2.46 -13.70
C LYS A 24 -5.46 3.90 -13.60
N ALA A 25 -6.25 4.77 -12.98
CA ALA A 25 -5.84 6.15 -12.72
C ALA A 25 -4.59 6.22 -11.83
N VAL A 26 -4.56 5.45 -10.73
CA VAL A 26 -3.40 5.40 -9.82
C VAL A 26 -2.17 4.83 -10.51
N GLU A 27 -2.30 3.76 -11.32
CA GLU A 27 -1.19 3.21 -12.11
C GLU A 27 -0.54 4.28 -13.01
N ILE A 28 -1.36 5.10 -13.68
CA ILE A 28 -0.88 6.16 -14.56
C ILE A 28 -0.22 7.29 -13.75
N TYR A 29 -0.80 7.70 -12.62
CA TYR A 29 -0.20 8.71 -11.75
C TYR A 29 1.14 8.26 -11.17
N GLN A 30 1.27 6.99 -10.77
CA GLN A 30 2.53 6.42 -10.28
C GLN A 30 3.61 6.40 -11.37
N TYR A 31 3.26 6.00 -12.59
CA TYR A 31 4.18 6.05 -13.73
C TYR A 31 4.71 7.47 -13.99
N LEU A 32 3.85 8.48 -13.87
CA LEU A 32 4.25 9.89 -14.03
C LEU A 32 5.13 10.38 -12.87
N LEU A 33 4.85 9.95 -11.65
CA LEU A 33 5.68 10.25 -10.47
C LEU A 33 7.05 9.57 -10.52
N GLU A 34 7.17 8.37 -11.09
CA GLU A 34 8.48 7.73 -11.32
C GLU A 34 9.40 8.59 -12.22
N LYS A 35 8.81 9.33 -13.16
CA LYS A 35 9.54 10.25 -14.06
C LYS A 35 9.78 11.62 -13.44
N GLU A 36 8.79 12.16 -12.73
CA GLU A 36 8.86 13.46 -12.07
C GLU A 36 8.39 13.35 -10.60
N PRO A 37 9.27 12.92 -9.66
CA PRO A 37 8.87 12.65 -8.27
C PRO A 37 8.38 13.86 -7.48
N GLY A 38 8.74 15.08 -7.89
CA GLY A 38 8.37 16.34 -7.22
C GLY A 38 6.97 16.86 -7.55
N ARG A 39 6.18 16.11 -8.32
CA ARG A 39 4.86 16.53 -8.80
C ARG A 39 3.78 16.37 -7.73
N GLN A 40 3.68 17.37 -6.86
CA GLN A 40 2.70 17.40 -5.77
C GLN A 40 1.25 17.23 -6.28
N ASP A 41 0.94 17.77 -7.46
CA ASP A 41 -0.38 17.66 -8.07
C ASP A 41 -0.80 16.21 -8.42
N LEU A 42 0.16 15.30 -8.61
CA LEU A 42 -0.10 13.88 -8.83
C LEU A 42 -0.26 13.14 -7.49
N ILE A 43 0.53 13.51 -6.49
CA ILE A 43 0.42 12.98 -5.11
C ILE A 43 -0.95 13.31 -4.52
N ASP A 44 -1.39 14.57 -4.70
CA ASP A 44 -2.71 15.02 -4.25
C ASP A 44 -3.83 14.24 -4.95
N ALA A 45 -3.69 13.99 -6.25
CA ALA A 45 -4.68 13.22 -7.03
C ALA A 45 -4.80 11.77 -6.55
N ILE A 46 -3.69 11.11 -6.23
CA ILE A 46 -3.69 9.76 -5.63
C ILE A 46 -4.35 9.79 -4.25
N SER A 47 -3.99 10.77 -3.42
CA SER A 47 -4.54 10.92 -2.07
C SER A 47 -6.06 11.10 -2.06
N GLU A 48 -6.60 11.88 -3.00
CA GLU A 48 -8.05 12.05 -3.17
C GLU A 48 -8.75 10.76 -3.62
N ILE A 49 -8.10 9.96 -4.48
CA ILE A 49 -8.61 8.64 -4.86
C ILE A 49 -8.64 7.70 -3.66
N ASP A 50 -7.59 7.69 -2.85
CA ASP A 50 -7.51 6.84 -1.66
C ASP A 50 -8.55 7.22 -0.62
N LYS A 51 -8.78 8.52 -0.38
CA LYS A 51 -9.89 9.00 0.46
C LYS A 51 -11.24 8.50 -0.03
N LYS A 52 -11.53 8.63 -1.34
CA LYS A 52 -12.80 8.13 -1.92
C LYS A 52 -12.97 6.62 -1.77
N ARG A 53 -11.89 5.85 -1.85
CA ARG A 53 -11.92 4.40 -1.59
C ARG A 53 -12.25 4.11 -0.12
N LEU A 54 -11.64 4.86 0.80
CA LEU A 54 -11.85 4.73 2.23
C LEU A 54 -13.26 5.13 2.67
N GLU A 55 -13.82 6.18 2.09
CA GLU A 55 -15.21 6.58 2.33
C GLU A 55 -16.20 5.52 1.86
N LYS A 56 -15.88 4.81 0.78
CA LYS A 56 -16.75 3.78 0.20
C LYS A 56 -16.66 2.43 0.93
N ASP A 57 -15.56 2.18 1.63
CA ASP A 57 -15.30 0.94 2.35
C ASP A 57 -14.46 1.22 3.62
N PRO A 58 -15.10 1.79 4.67
CA PRO A 58 -14.43 2.11 5.92
C PRO A 58 -14.02 0.84 6.70
N GLU A 59 -14.69 -0.29 6.44
CA GLU A 59 -14.40 -1.58 7.08
C GLU A 59 -13.05 -2.15 6.62
N ARG A 60 -12.66 -1.93 5.36
CA ARG A 60 -11.36 -2.35 4.82
C ARG A 60 -10.15 -1.83 5.58
N LEU A 61 -10.22 -0.61 6.14
CA LEU A 61 -9.14 -0.08 6.96
C LEU A 61 -9.07 -0.82 8.30
N GLY A 62 -10.22 -1.18 8.87
CA GLY A 62 -10.33 -2.06 10.03
C GLY A 62 -9.75 -3.45 9.76
N ASP A 63 -10.06 -4.05 8.61
CA ASP A 63 -9.53 -5.36 8.22
C ASP A 63 -8.01 -5.36 8.08
N LEU A 64 -7.46 -4.33 7.42
CA LEU A 64 -6.01 -4.16 7.27
C LEU A 64 -5.32 -3.98 8.63
N LEU A 65 -5.91 -3.18 9.52
CA LEU A 65 -5.40 -3.02 10.89
C LEU A 65 -5.46 -4.32 11.68
N SER A 66 -6.53 -5.11 11.53
CA SER A 66 -6.68 -6.40 12.20
C SER A 66 -5.60 -7.39 11.75
N ILE A 67 -5.33 -7.48 10.44
CA ILE A 67 -4.25 -8.32 9.89
C ILE A 67 -2.90 -7.88 10.45
N TRP A 68 -2.64 -6.58 10.49
CA TRP A 68 -1.39 -6.03 11.05
C TRP A 68 -1.22 -6.34 12.53
N LEU A 69 -2.27 -6.16 13.33
CA LEU A 69 -2.27 -6.51 14.75
C LEU A 69 -2.00 -8.00 14.97
N ASP A 70 -2.65 -8.87 14.19
CA ASP A 70 -2.43 -10.31 14.25
C ASP A 70 -0.99 -10.70 13.92
N LEU A 71 -0.39 -10.08 12.90
CA LEU A 71 1.01 -10.30 12.53
C LEU A 71 1.96 -9.86 13.64
N LEU A 72 1.73 -8.69 14.23
CA LEU A 72 2.55 -8.19 15.35
C LEU A 72 2.46 -9.10 16.57
N LEU A 73 1.24 -9.57 16.92
CA LEU A 73 1.02 -10.50 18.02
C LEU A 73 1.64 -11.88 17.76
N ARG A 74 1.65 -12.36 16.52
CA ARG A 74 2.35 -13.60 16.14
C ARG A 74 3.85 -13.43 16.24
N HIS A 75 4.39 -12.32 15.74
CA HIS A 75 5.82 -12.02 15.80
C HIS A 75 6.30 -11.90 17.26
N SER A 76 5.57 -11.21 18.13
CA SER A 76 5.93 -11.07 19.54
C SER A 76 5.94 -12.41 20.27
N ARG A 77 4.95 -13.28 20.03
CA ARG A 77 4.90 -14.65 20.55
C ARG A 77 6.09 -15.49 20.09
N LEU A 78 6.45 -15.41 18.80
CA LEU A 78 7.63 -16.10 18.27
C LEU A 78 8.94 -15.62 18.91
N GLN A 79 9.08 -14.31 19.15
CA GLN A 79 10.24 -13.74 19.83
C GLN A 79 10.34 -14.22 21.29
N GLN A 80 9.23 -14.30 22.00
CA GLN A 80 9.19 -14.84 23.37
C GLN A 80 9.58 -16.32 23.41
N LEU A 81 9.07 -17.14 22.49
CA LEU A 81 9.44 -18.56 22.39
C LEU A 81 10.91 -18.76 22.05
N LYS A 82 11.47 -17.95 21.15
CA LYS A 82 12.92 -17.97 20.86
C LYS A 82 13.73 -17.67 22.12
N LYS A 83 13.39 -16.62 22.87
CA LYS A 83 14.08 -16.27 24.11
C LYS A 83 14.02 -17.41 25.13
N LEU A 84 12.85 -18.02 25.33
CA LEU A 84 12.67 -19.15 26.25
C LEU A 84 13.50 -20.36 25.84
N LYS A 85 13.51 -20.71 24.55
CA LYS A 85 14.35 -21.79 24.03
C LYS A 85 15.84 -21.54 24.31
N THR A 86 16.34 -20.33 24.02
CA THR A 86 17.74 -19.97 24.25
C THR A 86 18.10 -19.88 25.74
N SER A 87 17.15 -19.53 26.61
CA SER A 87 17.32 -19.55 28.07
C SER A 87 17.35 -20.98 28.61
N PHE A 88 16.52 -21.87 28.06
CA PHE A 88 16.48 -23.29 28.45
C PHE A 88 17.75 -24.03 28.00
N GLU A 89 18.22 -23.80 26.78
CA GLU A 89 19.49 -24.34 26.27
C GLU A 89 20.70 -23.88 27.10
N ARG A 90 20.65 -22.67 27.67
CA ARG A 90 21.69 -22.14 28.58
C ARG A 90 21.62 -22.66 30.01
N LEU A 91 20.51 -23.26 30.42
CA LEU A 91 20.30 -23.80 31.77
C LEU A 91 20.60 -25.30 31.87
N VAL A 92 20.68 -25.99 30.73
CA VAL A 92 20.91 -27.44 30.61
C VAL A 92 22.36 -27.77 30.21
N LEU A 93 23.18 -26.74 29.91
CA LEU A 93 24.64 -26.80 29.75
C LEU A 93 25.32 -26.28 31.02
#